data_AF-A0A0K1JTJ0-F1
#
_entry.id   AF-A0A0K1JTJ0-F1
#
_cell.length_a   1.000
_cell.length_b   1.000
_cell.length_c   1.000
_cell.angle_alpha   90.00
_cell.angle_beta   90.00
_cell.angle_gamma   90.00
#
_symmetry.space_group_name_H-M   'P 1'
#
loop_
_entity.id
_entity.type
_entity.pdbx_description
1 polymer ?
#
loop_
_entity_poly.entity_id
_entity_poly.type
_entity_poly.pdbx_seq_one_letter_code
_entity_poly.pdbx_strand_id
1 'polypeptide(L)'
;MKFTNLAVTLMLTWGCASALAAPPAAPAAPDAPTAPATPALPDGALPPPSSTAQKLYSAAKKDLLQVRSLLKSGRTQSSVGSGFLVGTSNLVLTNYHVVSQFALDPETYTGEWVDTSGQRGNIELLAVDVLHDLAVVRVNRYGTGFFNVPEQPVRLTQGQYLYSLGNPLDLGFAISEGAFNGVITRSFYEQLMFTGPINSGMSGGPSVTVNGEVAGVNVSKRLDGELVSFLVPARYAQELLKKVQAQGKPPKDFTTVVAAQLLAHQKAMVDQLLATPLALKAMGPYQVPVRETEQMRCWGRSNQKADKPFTVDITNCAMESAIFVSGSLQTGQIGIRHQFMRSTEMGSLRFAQLASASFKNEAFGGYKDSRLTGPNCTEQFVKNQSLPMRAVLCVRAYRKFEGLYDFSLLTSSTDEGLMNLQSRMDARGVSYENGMRTSRAFLEALARGGAK
;
A
#
# COMPACT_ATOMS: atom_id res chain seq x y z
N MET A 1 -31.95 33.58 17.91
CA MET A 1 -32.49 34.96 17.89
C MET A 1 -31.66 35.77 16.90
N LYS A 2 -32.28 36.69 16.14
CA LYS A 2 -31.57 37.64 15.26
C LYS A 2 -30.90 38.71 16.11
N PHE A 3 -29.74 39.22 15.70
CA PHE A 3 -29.38 40.65 15.81
C PHE A 3 -28.44 41.05 14.68
N THR A 4 -28.47 42.33 14.34
CA THR A 4 -28.00 42.92 13.08
C THR A 4 -27.09 44.13 13.32
N ASN A 5 -26.42 44.57 12.25
CA ASN A 5 -25.76 45.87 12.06
C ASN A 5 -24.41 46.10 12.75
N LEU A 6 -23.39 46.38 11.92
CA LEU A 6 -23.01 47.78 11.73
C LEU A 6 -22.52 47.99 10.29
N ALA A 7 -23.00 49.06 9.65
CA ALA A 7 -22.47 49.59 8.41
C ALA A 7 -22.14 51.07 8.63
N VAL A 8 -21.03 51.54 8.09
CA VAL A 8 -20.70 52.97 8.03
C VAL A 8 -20.49 53.33 6.56
N THR A 9 -21.29 54.30 6.12
CA THR A 9 -21.33 54.80 4.74
C THR A 9 -20.46 56.04 4.64
N LEU A 10 -19.76 56.21 3.51
CA LEU A 10 -19.40 57.54 3.01
C LEU A 10 -19.80 57.62 1.53
N MET A 11 -20.42 58.74 1.13
CA MET A 11 -21.13 58.93 -0.13
C MET A 11 -20.55 60.09 -0.94
N LEU A 12 -20.46 59.91 -2.27
CA LEU A 12 -20.60 60.94 -3.34
C LEU A 12 -19.65 62.17 -3.26
N THR A 13 -19.36 63.02 -4.26
CA THR A 13 -19.60 63.15 -5.71
C THR A 13 -18.39 63.96 -6.26
N TRP A 14 -18.10 64.13 -7.56
CA TRP A 14 -18.86 63.88 -8.78
C TRP A 14 -17.92 63.40 -9.92
N GLY A 15 -18.10 63.86 -11.16
CA GLY A 15 -17.10 63.73 -12.23
C GLY A 15 -17.08 64.95 -13.15
N CYS A 16 -16.06 65.05 -14.00
CA CYS A 16 -16.05 65.92 -15.17
C CYS A 16 -15.21 65.27 -16.28
N ALA A 17 -15.73 65.24 -17.51
CA ALA A 17 -15.05 64.66 -18.65
C ALA A 17 -14.36 65.75 -19.49
N SER A 18 -13.15 65.47 -19.99
CA SER A 18 -12.47 66.28 -20.99
C SER A 18 -11.64 65.36 -21.88
N ALA A 19 -11.63 65.63 -23.18
CA ALA A 19 -11.27 64.65 -24.21
C ALA A 19 -9.86 64.84 -24.78
N LEU A 20 -9.44 63.83 -25.57
CA LEU A 20 -8.42 63.87 -26.62
C LEU A 20 -6.95 64.05 -26.24
N ALA A 21 -6.21 62.93 -26.29
CA ALA A 21 -5.00 62.81 -27.11
C ALA A 21 -4.76 61.34 -27.47
N ALA A 22 -4.61 61.02 -28.76
CA ALA A 22 -4.17 59.69 -29.19
C ALA A 22 -2.63 59.61 -29.13
N PRO A 23 -2.03 58.51 -28.64
CA PRO A 23 -0.59 58.36 -28.63
C PRO A 23 -0.05 58.21 -30.07
N PRO A 24 1.13 58.77 -30.38
CA PRO A 24 1.73 58.66 -31.71
C PRO A 24 2.10 57.21 -32.05
N ALA A 25 1.94 56.84 -33.32
CA ALA A 25 2.30 55.52 -33.81
C ALA A 25 3.81 55.28 -33.67
N ALA A 26 4.19 54.12 -33.11
CA ALA A 26 5.58 53.69 -33.06
C ALA A 26 6.12 53.41 -34.49
N PRO A 27 7.37 53.76 -34.80
CA PRO A 27 7.97 53.47 -36.10
C PRO A 27 8.07 51.95 -36.30
N ALA A 28 7.91 51.50 -37.55
CA ALA A 28 7.99 50.10 -37.92
C ALA A 28 9.37 49.51 -37.56
N ALA A 29 9.38 48.36 -36.88
CA ALA A 29 10.60 47.61 -36.66
C ALA A 29 11.12 47.06 -38.01
N PRO A 30 12.43 47.04 -38.27
CA PRO A 30 12.97 46.39 -39.47
C PRO A 30 12.70 44.89 -39.43
N ASP A 31 12.54 44.28 -40.62
CA ASP A 31 12.20 42.86 -40.76
C ASP A 31 13.14 41.96 -39.95
N ALA A 32 12.55 41.08 -39.14
CA ALA A 32 13.29 40.05 -38.43
C ALA A 32 13.96 39.11 -39.46
N PRO A 33 15.26 38.77 -39.32
CA PRO A 33 15.90 37.84 -40.22
C PRO A 33 15.18 36.49 -40.17
N THR A 34 14.79 35.97 -41.33
CA THR A 34 14.16 34.67 -41.48
C THR A 34 15.02 33.59 -40.83
N ALA A 35 14.48 32.92 -39.81
CA ALA A 35 15.16 31.78 -39.20
C ALA A 35 15.48 30.73 -40.29
N PRO A 36 16.72 30.23 -40.38
CA PRO A 36 17.05 29.22 -41.36
C PRO A 36 16.19 27.98 -41.11
N ALA A 37 15.56 27.46 -42.16
CA ALA A 37 14.70 26.29 -42.06
C ALA A 37 15.49 25.10 -41.51
N THR A 38 15.00 24.52 -40.41
CA THR A 38 15.58 23.31 -39.83
C THR A 38 15.64 22.23 -40.90
N PRO A 39 16.81 21.62 -41.19
CA PRO A 39 16.87 20.51 -42.13
C PRO A 39 15.98 19.38 -41.63
N ALA A 40 15.05 18.93 -42.47
CA ALA A 40 14.28 17.73 -42.18
C ALA A 40 15.27 16.56 -42.01
N LEU A 41 15.20 15.87 -40.87
CA LEU A 41 15.96 14.64 -40.68
C LEU A 41 15.54 13.64 -41.77
N PRO A 42 16.48 13.05 -42.52
CA PRO A 42 16.12 12.08 -43.56
C PRO A 42 15.46 10.86 -42.92
N ASP A 43 14.53 10.24 -43.65
CA ASP A 43 13.92 8.94 -43.33
C ASP A 43 14.95 7.79 -43.43
N GLY A 44 15.96 7.84 -42.56
CA GLY A 44 16.94 6.79 -42.36
C GLY A 44 16.32 5.67 -41.53
N ALA A 45 16.33 4.45 -42.07
CA ALA A 45 15.99 3.26 -41.29
C ALA A 45 16.83 3.25 -40.00
N LEU A 46 16.15 3.11 -38.85
CA LEU A 46 16.81 3.15 -37.54
C LEU A 46 17.97 2.13 -37.50
N PRO A 47 19.13 2.50 -36.92
CA PRO A 47 20.26 1.59 -36.82
C PRO A 47 19.86 0.30 -36.08
N PRO A 48 20.44 -0.85 -36.46
CA PRO A 48 20.08 -2.14 -35.87
C PRO A 48 20.31 -2.11 -34.35
N PRO A 49 19.44 -2.76 -33.55
CA PRO A 49 19.40 -2.55 -32.11
C PRO A 49 20.68 -2.98 -31.40
N SER A 50 21.33 -2.03 -30.72
CA SER A 50 22.71 -2.16 -30.24
C SER A 50 22.83 -2.66 -28.79
N SER A 51 21.74 -2.79 -28.03
CA SER A 51 21.73 -3.33 -26.66
C SER A 51 20.74 -4.48 -26.48
N THR A 52 20.97 -5.31 -25.44
CA THR A 52 20.05 -6.37 -25.01
C THR A 52 18.65 -5.82 -24.75
N ALA A 53 18.54 -4.71 -24.01
CA ALA A 53 17.28 -4.05 -23.72
C ALA A 53 16.54 -3.66 -25.01
N GLN A 54 17.23 -3.10 -26.01
CA GLN A 54 16.59 -2.69 -27.27
C GLN A 54 16.08 -3.90 -28.08
N LYS A 55 16.79 -5.04 -28.05
CA LYS A 55 16.35 -6.30 -28.67
C LYS A 55 15.11 -6.87 -27.95
N LEU A 56 15.17 -6.99 -26.61
CA LEU A 56 14.07 -7.47 -25.79
C LEU A 56 12.81 -6.60 -25.99
N TYR A 57 12.93 -5.27 -25.87
CA TYR A 57 11.80 -4.36 -26.06
C TYR A 57 11.20 -4.45 -27.46
N SER A 58 12.03 -4.54 -28.51
CA SER A 58 11.56 -4.63 -29.89
C SER A 58 10.76 -5.90 -30.20
N ALA A 59 11.14 -7.01 -29.57
CA ALA A 59 10.41 -8.29 -29.66
C ALA A 59 9.16 -8.31 -28.76
N ALA A 60 9.30 -7.82 -27.52
CA ALA A 60 8.27 -7.84 -26.48
C ALA A 60 7.07 -6.92 -26.72
N LYS A 61 7.27 -5.77 -27.39
CA LYS A 61 6.31 -4.64 -27.38
C LYS A 61 4.89 -5.00 -27.82
N LYS A 62 4.70 -6.00 -28.69
CA LYS A 62 3.37 -6.45 -29.14
C LYS A 62 2.55 -7.14 -28.04
N ASP A 63 3.24 -7.74 -27.08
CA ASP A 63 2.66 -8.50 -25.97
C ASP A 63 2.55 -7.67 -24.67
N LEU A 64 3.09 -6.45 -24.65
CA LEU A 64 2.92 -5.48 -23.57
C LEU A 64 1.57 -4.76 -23.69
N LEU A 65 0.83 -4.72 -22.59
CA LEU A 65 -0.45 -4.04 -22.48
C LEU A 65 -0.48 -3.13 -21.27
N GLN A 66 -1.25 -2.07 -21.38
CA GLN A 66 -1.61 -1.21 -20.27
C GLN A 66 -2.96 -1.68 -19.76
N VAL A 67 -3.11 -1.82 -18.45
CA VAL A 67 -4.35 -2.25 -17.80
C VAL A 67 -4.92 -1.04 -17.08
N ARG A 68 -6.13 -0.64 -17.46
CA ARG A 68 -6.84 0.52 -16.94
C ARG A 68 -8.11 0.09 -16.23
N SER A 69 -8.36 0.69 -15.07
CA SER A 69 -9.67 0.66 -14.40
C SER A 69 -10.38 1.98 -14.68
N LEU A 70 -11.57 1.91 -15.26
CA LEU A 70 -12.37 3.05 -15.70
C LEU A 70 -13.69 3.13 -14.93
N LEU A 71 -14.15 4.34 -14.58
CA LEU A 71 -15.51 4.56 -14.07
C LEU A 71 -16.55 4.26 -15.18
N LYS A 72 -17.56 3.43 -14.91
CA LYS A 72 -18.60 3.10 -15.91
C LYS A 72 -19.38 4.32 -16.41
N SER A 73 -19.63 5.31 -15.55
CA SER A 73 -20.46 6.48 -15.85
C SER A 73 -19.90 7.43 -16.90
N GLY A 74 -18.57 7.48 -17.09
CA GLY A 74 -17.91 8.41 -18.02
C GLY A 74 -16.63 7.87 -18.67
N ARG A 75 -16.29 6.59 -18.45
CA ARG A 75 -15.03 5.93 -18.86
C ARG A 75 -13.74 6.65 -18.40
N THR A 76 -13.82 7.49 -17.37
CA THR A 76 -12.66 8.18 -16.80
C THR A 76 -11.72 7.20 -16.10
N GLN A 77 -10.41 7.33 -16.35
CA GLN A 77 -9.37 6.53 -15.71
C GLN A 77 -9.35 6.76 -14.20
N SER A 78 -9.40 5.67 -13.43
CA SER A 78 -9.34 5.67 -11.96
C SER A 78 -8.13 4.90 -11.41
N SER A 79 -7.67 3.88 -12.14
CA SER A 79 -6.37 3.24 -11.90
C SER A 79 -5.72 2.83 -13.21
N VAL A 80 -4.39 2.74 -13.20
CA VAL A 80 -3.58 2.38 -14.37
C VAL A 80 -2.36 1.60 -13.93
N GLY A 81 -2.03 0.57 -14.71
CA GLY A 81 -0.85 -0.26 -14.56
C GLY A 81 -0.48 -0.92 -15.89
N SER A 82 0.43 -1.87 -15.84
CA SER A 82 0.89 -2.67 -16.96
C SER A 82 0.42 -4.12 -16.82
N GLY A 83 0.48 -4.84 -17.93
CA GLY A 83 0.30 -6.27 -18.00
C GLY A 83 0.97 -6.83 -19.25
N PHE A 84 1.01 -8.14 -19.38
CA PHE A 84 1.61 -8.80 -20.54
C PHE A 84 0.87 -10.07 -20.92
N LEU A 85 0.75 -10.30 -22.24
CA LEU A 85 0.17 -11.51 -22.82
C LEU A 85 1.10 -12.70 -22.57
N VAL A 86 0.53 -13.83 -22.12
CA VAL A 86 1.28 -15.03 -21.76
C VAL A 86 1.30 -16.02 -22.91
N GLY A 87 2.50 -16.31 -23.42
CA GLY A 87 2.70 -17.21 -24.57
C GLY A 87 1.89 -16.77 -25.78
N THR A 88 1.25 -17.73 -26.46
CA THR A 88 0.31 -17.50 -27.57
C THR A 88 -1.15 -17.42 -27.14
N SER A 89 -1.42 -17.32 -25.83
CA SER A 89 -2.78 -17.27 -25.29
C SER A 89 -3.36 -15.85 -25.34
N ASN A 90 -4.65 -15.72 -24.99
CA ASN A 90 -5.31 -14.44 -24.74
C ASN A 90 -5.36 -14.06 -23.25
N LEU A 91 -4.52 -14.71 -22.43
CA LEU A 91 -4.39 -14.43 -21.01
C LEU A 91 -3.32 -13.37 -20.78
N VAL A 92 -3.63 -12.44 -19.88
CA VAL A 92 -2.76 -11.33 -19.50
C VAL A 92 -2.50 -11.41 -18.00
N LEU A 93 -1.22 -11.39 -17.61
CA LEU A 93 -0.80 -11.21 -16.23
C LEU A 93 -0.69 -9.73 -15.90
N THR A 94 -1.11 -9.35 -14.69
CA THR A 94 -0.98 -8.00 -14.11
C THR A 94 -1.01 -8.09 -12.57
N ASN A 95 -0.95 -6.96 -11.85
CA ASN A 95 -1.12 -6.97 -10.40
C ASN A 95 -2.60 -6.95 -9.98
N TYR A 96 -2.89 -7.55 -8.82
CA TYR A 96 -4.21 -7.45 -8.20
C TYR A 96 -4.61 -6.00 -7.93
N HIS A 97 -3.69 -5.17 -7.41
CA HIS A 97 -4.02 -3.80 -7.04
C HIS A 97 -4.47 -2.93 -8.21
N VAL A 98 -4.03 -3.23 -9.44
CA VAL A 98 -4.43 -2.53 -10.68
C VAL A 98 -5.88 -2.85 -11.05
N VAL A 99 -6.31 -4.10 -10.82
CA VAL A 99 -7.67 -4.58 -11.15
C VAL A 99 -8.65 -4.50 -9.97
N SER A 100 -8.16 -4.27 -8.75
CA SER A 100 -8.90 -4.35 -7.49
C SER A 100 -10.23 -3.58 -7.47
N GLN A 101 -10.29 -2.43 -8.16
CA GLN A 101 -11.52 -1.63 -8.29
C GLN A 101 -12.63 -2.37 -9.03
N PHE A 102 -12.39 -2.88 -10.24
CA PHE A 102 -13.43 -3.63 -10.98
C PHE A 102 -13.57 -5.08 -10.50
N ALA A 103 -12.63 -5.59 -9.70
CA ALA A 103 -12.79 -6.85 -8.98
C ALA A 103 -13.79 -6.76 -7.80
N LEU A 104 -13.77 -5.66 -7.04
CA LEU A 104 -14.54 -5.49 -5.80
C LEU A 104 -15.75 -4.53 -5.94
N ASP A 105 -15.78 -3.71 -6.98
CA ASP A 105 -16.84 -2.78 -7.32
C ASP A 105 -17.22 -2.90 -8.82
N PRO A 106 -17.56 -4.11 -9.32
CA PRO A 106 -17.84 -4.36 -10.73
C PRO A 106 -19.05 -3.58 -11.27
N GLU A 107 -19.89 -3.00 -10.41
CA GLU A 107 -20.97 -2.10 -10.81
C GLU A 107 -20.51 -0.66 -11.05
N THR A 108 -19.41 -0.24 -10.43
CA THR A 108 -18.88 1.14 -10.55
C THR A 108 -17.76 1.23 -11.58
N TYR A 109 -16.93 0.19 -11.69
CA TYR A 109 -15.73 0.18 -12.53
C TYR A 109 -15.78 -0.89 -13.62
N THR A 110 -14.97 -0.71 -14.66
CA THR A 110 -14.73 -1.69 -15.73
C THR A 110 -13.26 -1.69 -16.16
N GLY A 111 -12.78 -2.81 -16.70
CA GLY A 111 -11.40 -2.96 -17.18
C GLY A 111 -11.25 -2.69 -18.67
N GLU A 112 -10.24 -1.91 -19.04
CA GLU A 112 -9.82 -1.66 -20.43
C GLU A 112 -8.32 -2.01 -20.59
N TRP A 113 -7.96 -2.69 -21.68
CA TRP A 113 -6.57 -2.85 -22.10
C TRP A 113 -6.24 -1.82 -23.18
N VAL A 114 -5.00 -1.34 -23.22
CA VAL A 114 -4.46 -0.50 -24.31
C VAL A 114 -3.08 -1.03 -24.72
N ASP A 115 -2.82 -1.21 -26.02
CA ASP A 115 -1.51 -1.67 -26.51
C ASP A 115 -0.55 -0.53 -26.88
N THR A 116 0.67 -0.88 -27.28
CA THR A 116 1.70 0.09 -27.73
C THR A 116 1.34 0.89 -29.00
N SER A 117 0.23 0.56 -29.67
CA SER A 117 -0.29 1.27 -30.85
C SER A 117 -1.57 2.08 -30.55
N GLY A 118 -2.04 2.09 -29.30
CA GLY A 118 -3.28 2.77 -28.91
C GLY A 118 -4.56 2.00 -29.25
N GLN A 119 -4.47 0.75 -29.73
CA GLN A 119 -5.61 -0.15 -29.81
C GLN A 119 -6.08 -0.48 -28.39
N ARG A 120 -7.40 -0.61 -28.22
CA ARG A 120 -8.00 -0.85 -26.91
C ARG A 120 -9.15 -1.84 -26.97
N GLY A 121 -9.45 -2.47 -25.84
CA GLY A 121 -10.59 -3.37 -25.69
C GLY A 121 -10.95 -3.65 -24.24
N ASN A 122 -12.03 -4.39 -24.02
CA ASN A 122 -12.49 -4.73 -22.68
C ASN A 122 -11.66 -5.87 -22.08
N ILE A 123 -11.64 -5.93 -20.75
CA ILE A 123 -10.95 -6.96 -19.95
C ILE A 123 -11.99 -7.80 -19.20
N GLU A 124 -11.83 -9.14 -19.22
CA GLU A 124 -12.55 -10.08 -18.35
C GLU A 124 -11.61 -10.56 -17.23
N LEU A 125 -11.96 -10.34 -15.96
CA LEU A 125 -11.17 -10.83 -14.83
C LEU A 125 -11.37 -12.34 -14.64
N LEU A 126 -10.28 -13.12 -14.62
CA LEU A 126 -10.37 -14.58 -14.47
C LEU A 126 -10.00 -15.07 -13.08
N ALA A 127 -8.91 -14.59 -12.51
CA ALA A 127 -8.44 -14.99 -11.20
C ALA A 127 -7.64 -13.87 -10.52
N VAL A 128 -7.63 -13.88 -9.18
CA VAL A 128 -6.84 -12.97 -8.35
C VAL A 128 -6.08 -13.75 -7.28
N ASP A 129 -4.87 -13.31 -6.99
CA ASP A 129 -4.09 -13.66 -5.83
C ASP A 129 -3.73 -12.37 -5.09
N VAL A 130 -4.45 -12.10 -4.02
CA VAL A 130 -4.35 -10.89 -3.20
C VAL A 130 -3.10 -10.93 -2.32
N LEU A 131 -2.63 -12.14 -1.99
CA LEU A 131 -1.51 -12.40 -1.12
C LEU A 131 -0.19 -12.05 -1.81
N HIS A 132 -0.10 -12.39 -3.10
CA HIS A 132 1.05 -12.12 -3.97
C HIS A 132 0.86 -10.91 -4.89
N ASP A 133 -0.25 -10.17 -4.77
CA ASP A 133 -0.60 -9.02 -5.60
C ASP A 133 -0.61 -9.33 -7.12
N LEU A 134 -1.27 -10.43 -7.52
CA LEU A 134 -1.37 -10.87 -8.91
C LEU A 134 -2.83 -10.98 -9.39
N ALA A 135 -3.04 -10.78 -10.68
CA ALA A 135 -4.29 -11.10 -11.35
C ALA A 135 -4.03 -11.68 -12.74
N VAL A 136 -4.90 -12.58 -13.16
CA VAL A 136 -4.99 -13.04 -14.56
C VAL A 136 -6.29 -12.53 -15.14
N VAL A 137 -6.20 -11.90 -16.30
CA VAL A 137 -7.34 -11.40 -17.05
C VAL A 137 -7.32 -11.95 -18.48
N ARG A 138 -8.46 -11.90 -19.17
CA ARG A 138 -8.61 -12.27 -20.59
C ARG A 138 -8.90 -11.03 -21.42
N VAL A 139 -8.35 -10.99 -22.63
CA VAL A 139 -8.55 -9.92 -23.60
C VAL A 139 -8.94 -10.48 -24.97
N ASN A 140 -9.43 -9.62 -25.87
CA ASN A 140 -9.76 -9.96 -27.26
C ASN A 140 -8.53 -9.86 -28.19
N ARG A 141 -7.37 -10.34 -27.73
CA ARG A 141 -6.09 -10.41 -28.46
C ARG A 141 -5.30 -11.64 -27.98
N TYR A 142 -4.50 -12.23 -28.86
CA TYR A 142 -3.55 -13.29 -28.53
C TYR A 142 -2.11 -12.76 -28.51
N GLY A 143 -1.27 -13.30 -27.64
CA GLY A 143 0.16 -13.01 -27.59
C GLY A 143 0.95 -13.60 -28.75
N THR A 144 2.13 -13.05 -29.01
CA THR A 144 3.06 -13.52 -30.06
C THR A 144 3.91 -14.71 -29.63
N GLY A 145 3.84 -15.12 -28.35
CA GLY A 145 4.70 -16.17 -27.80
C GLY A 145 5.98 -15.65 -27.14
N PHE A 146 6.15 -14.33 -26.98
CA PHE A 146 7.39 -13.77 -26.42
C PHE A 146 7.52 -14.02 -24.91
N PHE A 147 6.53 -13.61 -24.12
CA PHE A 147 6.58 -13.78 -22.66
C PHE A 147 6.16 -15.19 -22.27
N ASN A 148 7.15 -16.05 -22.07
CA ASN A 148 6.95 -17.39 -21.52
C ASN A 148 7.14 -17.35 -20.01
N VAL A 149 6.08 -17.73 -19.27
CA VAL A 149 6.16 -18.04 -17.84
C VAL A 149 6.60 -19.50 -17.73
N PRO A 150 7.83 -19.79 -17.30
CA PRO A 150 8.39 -21.14 -17.40
C PRO A 150 7.70 -22.12 -16.45
N GLU A 151 7.72 -23.41 -16.84
CA GLU A 151 7.15 -24.47 -15.99
C GLU A 151 7.96 -24.75 -14.73
N GLN A 152 9.25 -24.40 -14.75
CA GLN A 152 10.17 -24.48 -13.63
C GLN A 152 10.59 -23.06 -13.21
N PRO A 153 10.80 -22.79 -11.91
CA PRO A 153 11.29 -21.49 -11.48
C PRO A 153 12.62 -21.13 -12.14
N VAL A 154 12.71 -19.93 -12.72
CA VAL A 154 13.97 -19.38 -13.24
C VAL A 154 15.00 -19.35 -12.12
N ARG A 155 16.14 -20.02 -12.31
CA ARG A 155 17.26 -19.93 -11.38
C ARG A 155 17.98 -18.60 -11.61
N LEU A 156 17.87 -17.70 -10.64
CA LEU A 156 18.52 -16.39 -10.66
C LEU A 156 19.74 -16.39 -9.75
N THR A 157 20.84 -15.82 -10.22
CA THR A 157 22.06 -15.59 -9.44
C THR A 157 22.14 -14.13 -9.01
N GLN A 158 22.55 -13.85 -7.77
CA GLN A 158 22.70 -12.47 -7.31
C GLN A 158 23.70 -11.69 -8.19
N GLY A 159 23.33 -10.46 -8.59
CA GLY A 159 24.04 -9.65 -9.58
C GLY A 159 23.61 -9.88 -11.04
N GLN A 160 22.78 -10.89 -11.33
CA GLN A 160 22.26 -11.14 -12.68
C GLN A 160 21.35 -10.01 -13.14
N TYR A 161 21.56 -9.53 -14.37
CA TYR A 161 20.69 -8.53 -15.00
C TYR A 161 19.29 -9.07 -15.26
N LEU A 162 18.30 -8.24 -14.91
CA LEU A 162 16.89 -8.37 -15.26
C LEU A 162 16.44 -7.11 -16.00
N TYR A 163 15.45 -7.29 -16.87
CA TYR A 163 14.86 -6.25 -17.69
C TYR A 163 13.38 -6.13 -17.35
N SER A 164 13.01 -5.04 -16.68
CA SER A 164 11.65 -4.70 -16.27
C SER A 164 10.96 -3.87 -17.35
N LEU A 165 9.80 -4.29 -17.82
CA LEU A 165 9.03 -3.60 -18.86
C LEU A 165 7.67 -3.13 -18.32
N GLY A 166 7.22 -1.96 -18.76
CA GLY A 166 5.91 -1.41 -18.38
C GLY A 166 5.70 0.01 -18.89
N ASN A 167 4.55 0.62 -18.57
CA ASN A 167 4.20 1.99 -18.95
C ASN A 167 4.30 2.94 -17.73
N PRO A 168 5.49 3.49 -17.42
CA PRO A 168 5.66 4.45 -16.33
C PRO A 168 4.83 5.72 -16.57
N LEU A 169 4.08 6.12 -15.54
CA LEU A 169 3.33 7.38 -15.44
C LEU A 169 2.34 7.66 -16.58
N ASP A 170 1.90 6.62 -17.32
CA ASP A 170 1.06 6.73 -18.53
C ASP A 170 1.74 7.53 -19.67
N LEU A 171 3.09 7.61 -19.66
CA LEU A 171 3.89 8.35 -20.64
C LEU A 171 4.23 7.54 -21.91
N GLY A 172 4.11 6.22 -21.85
CA GLY A 172 4.52 5.29 -22.90
C GLY A 172 5.32 4.13 -22.32
N PHE A 173 5.39 3.01 -23.07
CA PHE A 173 6.11 1.83 -22.59
C PHE A 173 7.63 2.07 -22.60
N ALA A 174 8.26 1.62 -21.53
CA ALA A 174 9.69 1.72 -21.28
C ALA A 174 10.24 0.35 -20.86
N ILE A 175 11.57 0.23 -20.94
CA ILE A 175 12.36 -0.87 -20.41
C ILE A 175 13.38 -0.31 -19.42
N SER A 176 13.51 -1.00 -18.28
CA SER A 176 14.33 -0.64 -17.14
C SER A 176 15.27 -1.80 -16.83
N GLU A 177 16.57 -1.54 -16.81
CA GLU A 177 17.62 -2.54 -16.54
C GLU A 177 18.10 -2.40 -15.09
N GLY A 178 18.39 -3.53 -14.45
CA GLY A 178 18.89 -3.57 -13.08
C GLY A 178 19.31 -4.98 -12.69
N ALA A 179 19.88 -5.14 -11.49
CA ALA A 179 20.36 -6.44 -11.01
C ALA A 179 19.37 -7.09 -10.04
N PHE A 180 19.24 -8.41 -10.13
CA PHE A 180 18.62 -9.23 -9.09
C PHE A 180 19.54 -9.29 -7.86
N ASN A 181 19.02 -8.91 -6.69
CA ASN A 181 19.79 -8.80 -5.45
C ASN A 181 19.38 -9.81 -4.36
N GLY A 182 18.76 -10.92 -4.77
CA GLY A 182 18.35 -12.00 -3.87
C GLY A 182 16.86 -12.00 -3.54
N VAL A 183 16.45 -13.01 -2.78
CA VAL A 183 15.06 -13.18 -2.31
C VAL A 183 14.93 -12.55 -0.92
N ILE A 184 13.90 -11.72 -0.75
CA ILE A 184 13.57 -11.08 0.53
C ILE A 184 12.52 -11.94 1.24
N THR A 185 12.88 -12.42 2.43
CA THR A 185 12.10 -13.32 3.30
C THR A 185 11.43 -12.62 4.49
N ARG A 186 11.65 -11.30 4.64
CA ARG A 186 11.13 -10.50 5.76
C ARG A 186 9.62 -10.28 5.70
N SER A 187 9.08 -10.14 4.49
CA SER A 187 7.64 -10.18 4.24
C SER A 187 7.12 -11.62 4.36
N PHE A 188 5.84 -11.76 4.73
CA PHE A 188 5.21 -13.09 4.90
C PHE A 188 5.23 -13.96 3.63
N TYR A 189 5.31 -13.34 2.46
CA TYR A 189 5.52 -13.98 1.16
C TYR A 189 6.83 -13.48 0.56
N GLU A 190 7.54 -14.35 -0.16
CA GLU A 190 8.85 -14.01 -0.71
C GLU A 190 8.72 -12.98 -1.84
N GLN A 191 9.75 -12.13 -2.01
CA GLN A 191 9.85 -11.19 -3.12
C GLN A 191 11.26 -11.20 -3.71
N LEU A 192 11.40 -10.89 -5.00
CA LEU A 192 12.72 -10.70 -5.62
C LEU A 192 13.14 -9.24 -5.46
N MET A 193 14.34 -9.00 -4.94
CA MET A 193 14.94 -7.66 -4.91
C MET A 193 15.50 -7.30 -6.28
N PHE A 194 15.13 -6.13 -6.81
CA PHE A 194 15.59 -5.61 -8.10
C PHE A 194 16.14 -4.18 -7.95
N THR A 195 17.39 -3.97 -8.36
CA THR A 195 18.04 -2.64 -8.31
C THR A 195 18.01 -1.95 -9.68
N GLY A 196 16.81 -1.72 -10.17
CA GLY A 196 16.50 -0.84 -11.29
C GLY A 196 15.21 -0.05 -11.01
N PRO A 197 14.96 1.07 -11.71
CA PRO A 197 13.78 1.89 -11.46
C PRO A 197 12.48 1.19 -11.88
N ILE A 198 11.54 1.05 -10.93
CA ILE A 198 10.16 0.63 -11.20
C ILE A 198 9.21 1.75 -10.73
N ASN A 199 8.64 2.48 -11.68
CA ASN A 199 7.77 3.62 -11.39
C ASN A 199 6.29 3.25 -11.41
N SER A 200 5.45 4.09 -10.79
CA SER A 200 3.99 4.01 -10.90
C SER A 200 3.55 3.85 -12.36
N GLY A 201 2.64 2.91 -12.63
CA GLY A 201 2.24 2.50 -13.99
C GLY A 201 2.98 1.27 -14.53
N MET A 202 4.20 0.97 -14.07
CA MET A 202 4.92 -0.26 -14.44
C MET A 202 4.44 -1.51 -13.68
N SER A 203 3.73 -1.33 -12.56
CA SER A 203 3.07 -2.40 -11.79
C SER A 203 2.29 -3.37 -12.68
N GLY A 204 2.52 -4.66 -12.53
CA GLY A 204 1.89 -5.73 -13.32
C GLY A 204 2.61 -6.04 -14.62
N GLY A 205 3.57 -5.21 -15.05
CA GLY A 205 4.46 -5.51 -16.17
C GLY A 205 5.46 -6.63 -15.83
N PRO A 206 6.08 -7.27 -16.85
CA PRO A 206 7.02 -8.35 -16.64
C PRO A 206 8.43 -7.82 -16.31
N SER A 207 9.18 -8.62 -15.54
CA SER A 207 10.63 -8.56 -15.46
C SER A 207 11.21 -9.86 -16.01
N VAL A 208 12.09 -9.76 -17.01
CA VAL A 208 12.63 -10.90 -17.76
C VAL A 208 14.15 -11.03 -17.67
N THR A 209 14.67 -12.24 -17.90
CA THR A 209 16.10 -12.48 -18.11
C THR A 209 16.58 -11.94 -19.46
N VAL A 210 17.89 -11.98 -19.71
CA VAL A 210 18.51 -11.76 -21.03
C VAL A 210 17.89 -12.60 -22.17
N ASN A 211 17.28 -13.75 -21.83
CA ASN A 211 16.64 -14.65 -22.78
C ASN A 211 15.14 -14.36 -23.02
N GLY A 212 14.55 -13.38 -22.31
CA GLY A 212 13.12 -13.10 -22.35
C GLY A 212 12.24 -13.96 -21.43
N GLU A 213 12.84 -14.87 -20.63
CA GLU A 213 12.12 -15.69 -19.66
C GLU A 213 11.59 -14.83 -18.50
N VAL A 214 10.32 -14.97 -18.13
CA VAL A 214 9.72 -14.19 -17.04
C VAL A 214 10.28 -14.63 -15.70
N ALA A 215 11.05 -13.76 -15.07
CA ALA A 215 11.61 -13.93 -13.72
C ALA A 215 10.61 -13.49 -12.63
N GLY A 216 9.83 -12.44 -12.91
CA GLY A 216 8.80 -11.95 -12.00
C GLY A 216 7.91 -10.86 -12.58
N VAL A 217 7.00 -10.34 -11.76
CA VAL A 217 6.03 -9.28 -12.09
C VAL A 217 6.32 -8.04 -11.25
N ASN A 218 6.43 -6.88 -11.89
CA ASN A 218 6.79 -5.61 -11.28
C ASN A 218 5.75 -5.16 -10.23
N VAL A 219 6.19 -4.59 -9.10
CA VAL A 219 5.30 -3.92 -8.12
C VAL A 219 5.87 -2.55 -7.74
N SER A 220 5.23 -1.47 -8.21
CA SER A 220 5.70 -0.09 -7.94
C SER A 220 5.23 0.50 -6.59
N LYS A 221 4.43 -0.24 -5.81
CA LYS A 221 3.79 0.26 -4.58
C LYS A 221 4.63 0.11 -3.31
N ARG A 222 5.76 -0.60 -3.36
CA ARG A 222 6.76 -0.63 -2.26
C ARG A 222 7.95 0.22 -2.67
N LEU A 223 8.03 1.41 -2.08
CA LEU A 223 9.12 2.36 -2.24
C LEU A 223 9.92 2.36 -0.93
N ASP A 224 10.69 1.29 -0.70
CA ASP A 224 11.47 1.12 0.53
C ASP A 224 12.79 1.91 0.48
N GLY A 225 13.08 2.54 -0.66
CA GLY A 225 14.21 3.44 -0.90
C GLY A 225 14.38 3.73 -2.40
N GLU A 226 15.31 4.62 -2.74
CA GLU A 226 15.75 4.78 -4.13
C GLU A 226 16.43 3.49 -4.60
N LEU A 227 16.12 3.04 -5.83
CA LEU A 227 16.63 1.79 -6.43
C LEU A 227 16.38 0.50 -5.62
N VAL A 228 15.45 0.51 -4.67
CA VAL A 228 14.96 -0.70 -3.97
C VAL A 228 13.58 -1.06 -4.50
N SER A 229 13.54 -1.81 -5.59
CA SER A 229 12.31 -2.27 -6.23
C SER A 229 12.05 -3.75 -5.97
N PHE A 230 10.78 -4.16 -6.03
CA PHE A 230 10.34 -5.52 -5.72
C PHE A 230 9.60 -6.15 -6.90
N LEU A 231 9.86 -7.44 -7.13
CA LEU A 231 9.13 -8.26 -8.09
C LEU A 231 8.41 -9.39 -7.34
N VAL A 232 7.20 -9.73 -7.79
CA VAL A 232 6.54 -10.98 -7.43
C VAL A 232 7.21 -12.12 -8.22
N PRO A 233 7.77 -13.16 -7.59
CA PRO A 233 8.37 -14.28 -8.29
C PRO A 233 7.42 -14.95 -9.30
N ALA A 234 7.94 -15.33 -10.47
CA ALA A 234 7.14 -15.94 -11.54
C ALA A 234 6.42 -17.24 -11.12
N ARG A 235 6.89 -17.95 -10.08
CA ARG A 235 6.21 -19.15 -9.56
C ARG A 235 4.78 -18.89 -9.07
N TYR A 236 4.53 -17.73 -8.45
CA TYR A 236 3.17 -17.38 -7.99
C TYR A 236 2.26 -17.05 -9.18
N ALA A 237 2.80 -16.43 -10.23
CA ALA A 237 2.08 -16.22 -11.48
C ALA A 237 1.77 -17.55 -12.19
N GLN A 238 2.70 -18.51 -12.16
CA GLN A 238 2.50 -19.86 -12.67
C GLN A 238 1.41 -20.62 -11.88
N GLU A 239 1.41 -20.54 -10.54
CA GLU A 239 0.37 -21.11 -9.69
C GLU A 239 -1.01 -20.51 -10.00
N LEU A 240 -1.09 -19.19 -10.22
CA LEU A 240 -2.33 -18.51 -10.59
C LEU A 240 -2.82 -18.90 -11.99
N LEU A 241 -1.92 -19.04 -12.97
CA LEU A 241 -2.24 -19.54 -14.31
C LEU A 241 -2.75 -21.00 -14.27
N LYS A 242 -2.15 -21.87 -13.45
CA LYS A 242 -2.64 -23.24 -13.22
C LYS A 242 -4.05 -23.25 -12.62
N LYS A 243 -4.36 -22.37 -11.67
CA LYS A 243 -5.74 -22.18 -11.15
C LYS A 243 -6.70 -21.76 -12.27
N VAL A 244 -6.28 -20.86 -13.18
CA VAL A 244 -7.08 -20.41 -14.34
C VAL A 244 -7.33 -21.52 -15.36
N GLN A 245 -6.39 -22.46 -15.53
CA GLN A 245 -6.56 -23.64 -16.40
C GLN A 245 -7.48 -24.70 -15.77
N ALA A 246 -7.39 -24.88 -14.45
CA ALA A 246 -8.20 -25.85 -13.71
C ALA A 246 -9.65 -25.39 -13.47
N GLN A 247 -9.91 -24.08 -13.40
CA GLN A 247 -11.26 -23.53 -13.26
C GLN A 247 -12.00 -23.50 -14.61
N GLY A 248 -13.22 -24.05 -14.67
CA GLY A 248 -14.01 -24.03 -15.90
C GLY A 248 -14.61 -22.66 -16.25
N LYS A 249 -14.88 -21.81 -15.25
CA LYS A 249 -15.46 -20.46 -15.40
C LYS A 249 -14.88 -19.51 -14.33
N PRO A 250 -14.76 -18.21 -14.62
CA PRO A 250 -14.34 -17.24 -13.61
C PRO A 250 -15.36 -17.12 -12.47
N PRO A 251 -14.92 -16.78 -11.24
CA PRO A 251 -15.81 -16.43 -10.14
C PRO A 251 -16.79 -15.30 -10.51
N LYS A 252 -18.06 -15.42 -10.09
CA LYS A 252 -19.05 -14.35 -10.26
C LYS A 252 -18.84 -13.18 -9.31
N ASP A 253 -18.33 -13.46 -8.11
CA ASP A 253 -17.99 -12.45 -7.12
C ASP A 253 -16.58 -12.71 -6.58
N PHE A 254 -15.64 -11.84 -6.93
CA PHE A 254 -14.27 -11.89 -6.45
C PHE A 254 -14.15 -11.47 -4.97
N THR A 255 -15.17 -10.83 -4.39
CA THR A 255 -15.16 -10.45 -2.96
C THR A 255 -15.07 -11.69 -2.06
N THR A 256 -15.81 -12.77 -2.37
CA THR A 256 -15.68 -14.05 -1.66
C THR A 256 -14.29 -14.68 -1.80
N VAL A 257 -13.68 -14.63 -2.99
CA VAL A 257 -12.34 -15.18 -3.27
C VAL A 257 -11.28 -14.41 -2.49
N VAL A 258 -11.38 -13.08 -2.46
CA VAL A 258 -10.52 -12.19 -1.66
C VAL A 258 -10.70 -12.48 -0.17
N ALA A 259 -11.95 -12.56 0.33
CA ALA A 259 -12.24 -12.87 1.73
C ALA A 259 -11.59 -14.18 2.18
N ALA A 260 -11.72 -15.24 1.38
CA ALA A 260 -11.15 -16.56 1.68
C ALA A 260 -9.61 -16.52 1.77
N GLN A 261 -8.93 -15.80 0.86
CA GLN A 261 -7.47 -15.64 0.88
C GLN A 261 -7.02 -14.86 2.12
N LEU A 262 -7.70 -13.76 2.45
CA LEU A 262 -7.40 -12.96 3.63
C LEU A 262 -7.63 -13.74 4.94
N LEU A 263 -8.73 -14.49 5.03
CA LEU A 263 -9.05 -15.37 6.17
C LEU A 263 -8.03 -16.50 6.36
N ALA A 264 -7.51 -17.08 5.27
CA ALA A 264 -6.44 -18.07 5.32
C ALA A 264 -5.12 -17.47 5.78
N HIS A 265 -4.71 -16.32 5.20
CA HIS A 265 -3.48 -15.62 5.58
C HIS A 265 -3.49 -15.20 7.05
N GLN A 266 -4.55 -14.51 7.51
CA GLN A 266 -4.60 -14.03 8.90
C GLN A 266 -4.55 -15.17 9.92
N LYS A 267 -5.04 -16.36 9.56
CA LYS A 267 -4.90 -17.55 10.40
C LYS A 267 -3.45 -18.00 10.50
N ALA A 268 -2.77 -18.19 9.37
CA ALA A 268 -1.36 -18.57 9.36
C ALA A 268 -0.47 -17.53 10.08
N MET A 269 -0.73 -16.25 9.86
CA MET A 269 -0.06 -15.12 10.53
C MET A 269 -0.23 -15.17 12.06
N VAL A 270 -1.46 -15.28 12.56
CA VAL A 270 -1.74 -15.29 14.01
C VAL A 270 -1.26 -16.58 14.66
N ASP A 271 -1.38 -17.73 14.00
CA ASP A 271 -0.85 -18.98 14.50
C ASP A 271 0.69 -18.94 14.58
N GLN A 272 1.39 -18.36 13.60
CA GLN A 272 2.84 -18.15 13.66
C GLN A 272 3.25 -17.12 14.73
N LEU A 273 2.46 -16.05 14.93
CA LEU A 273 2.72 -15.04 15.96
C LEU A 273 2.57 -15.62 17.37
N LEU A 274 1.60 -16.52 17.58
CA LEU A 274 1.27 -17.09 18.89
C LEU A 274 1.85 -18.50 19.13
N ALA A 275 2.59 -19.06 18.16
CA ALA A 275 3.27 -20.36 18.28
C ALA A 275 4.31 -20.42 19.42
N THR A 276 4.82 -19.26 19.84
CA THR A 276 5.68 -19.09 21.01
C THR A 276 5.23 -17.85 21.78
N PRO A 277 5.50 -17.75 23.09
CA PRO A 277 5.18 -16.55 23.87
C PRO A 277 5.74 -15.26 23.24
N LEU A 278 5.05 -14.14 23.45
CA LEU A 278 5.57 -12.82 23.06
C LEU A 278 6.83 -12.52 23.89
N ALA A 279 7.85 -11.94 23.25
CA ALA A 279 9.06 -11.55 23.94
C ALA A 279 8.76 -10.33 24.83
N LEU A 280 9.44 -10.21 25.97
CA LEU A 280 9.18 -9.13 26.91
C LEU A 280 10.35 -8.14 26.92
N LYS A 281 10.03 -6.84 26.83
CA LYS A 281 10.99 -5.73 26.92
C LYS A 281 10.71 -4.90 28.15
N ALA A 282 11.73 -4.51 28.88
CA ALA A 282 11.58 -3.61 30.02
C ALA A 282 11.27 -2.18 29.55
N MET A 283 10.27 -1.55 30.15
CA MET A 283 9.96 -0.12 30.00
C MET A 283 9.72 0.48 31.39
N GLY A 284 10.80 0.97 32.01
CA GLY A 284 10.76 1.37 33.42
C GLY A 284 10.49 0.15 34.32
N PRO A 285 9.56 0.25 35.29
CA PRO A 285 9.18 -0.86 36.16
C PRO A 285 8.22 -1.86 35.51
N TYR A 286 7.93 -1.73 34.20
CA TYR A 286 7.01 -2.60 33.48
C TYR A 286 7.75 -3.51 32.49
N GLN A 287 7.13 -4.65 32.18
CA GLN A 287 7.47 -5.50 31.05
C GLN A 287 6.36 -5.42 30.01
N VAL A 288 6.74 -5.22 28.75
CA VAL A 288 5.81 -5.05 27.64
C VAL A 288 6.04 -6.09 26.54
N PRO A 289 4.97 -6.65 25.94
CA PRO A 289 5.08 -7.61 24.85
C PRO A 289 5.59 -6.95 23.56
N VAL A 290 6.80 -7.30 23.18
CA VAL A 290 7.36 -7.07 21.85
C VAL A 290 7.52 -8.41 21.13
N ARG A 291 7.75 -8.38 19.82
CA ARG A 291 8.22 -9.57 19.10
C ARG A 291 9.07 -9.12 17.94
N GLU A 292 10.30 -8.78 18.28
CA GLU A 292 11.35 -8.42 17.34
C GLU A 292 11.71 -9.69 16.55
N THR A 293 11.27 -9.73 15.29
CA THR A 293 11.57 -10.78 14.30
C THR A 293 11.88 -10.11 12.98
N GLU A 294 12.29 -10.87 11.96
CA GLU A 294 12.42 -10.31 10.61
C GLU A 294 11.11 -9.71 10.07
N GLN A 295 9.96 -10.18 10.58
CA GLN A 295 8.63 -9.83 10.10
C GLN A 295 7.99 -8.66 10.87
N MET A 296 8.46 -8.35 12.09
CA MET A 296 8.01 -7.22 12.90
C MET A 296 9.18 -6.53 13.60
N ARG A 297 9.34 -5.22 13.31
CA ARG A 297 10.38 -4.37 13.92
C ARG A 297 9.80 -3.40 14.92
N CYS A 298 10.60 -3.10 15.95
CA CYS A 298 10.28 -2.13 17.00
C CYS A 298 11.21 -0.91 16.94
N TRP A 299 10.64 0.29 16.99
CA TRP A 299 11.35 1.57 16.97
C TRP A 299 11.06 2.37 18.25
N GLY A 300 12.13 2.72 18.97
CA GLY A 300 12.07 3.50 20.21
C GLY A 300 12.30 5.00 19.97
N ARG A 301 11.61 5.86 20.72
CA ARG A 301 11.89 7.29 20.84
C ARG A 301 11.57 7.78 22.25
N SER A 302 12.35 8.73 22.75
CA SER A 302 12.08 9.38 24.04
C SER A 302 12.08 10.90 23.88
N ASN A 303 11.32 11.59 24.73
CA ASN A 303 11.38 13.05 24.85
C ASN A 303 12.36 13.54 25.95
N GLN A 304 13.14 12.61 26.55
CA GLN A 304 14.01 12.87 27.69
C GLN A 304 14.98 14.03 27.42
N LYS A 305 14.79 15.10 28.20
CA LYS A 305 15.69 16.25 28.34
C LYS A 305 15.63 16.72 29.79
N ALA A 306 16.68 17.39 30.26
CA ALA A 306 16.81 17.80 31.65
C ALA A 306 15.79 18.86 32.11
N ASP A 307 15.13 19.54 31.18
CA ASP A 307 14.23 20.69 31.39
C ASP A 307 12.73 20.32 31.39
N LYS A 308 12.38 19.02 31.35
CA LYS A 308 10.98 18.60 31.20
C LYS A 308 10.39 18.07 32.51
N PRO A 309 9.16 18.50 32.89
CA PRO A 309 8.52 18.11 34.15
C PRO A 309 7.89 16.69 34.11
N PHE A 310 7.95 16.02 32.96
CA PHE A 310 7.66 14.59 32.77
C PHE A 310 8.46 14.06 31.57
N THR A 311 8.73 12.75 31.56
CA THR A 311 9.30 12.05 30.39
C THR A 311 8.33 11.03 29.80
N VAL A 312 8.42 10.83 28.50
CA VAL A 312 7.63 9.87 27.72
C VAL A 312 8.56 9.04 26.84
N ASP A 313 8.59 7.74 27.10
CA ASP A 313 9.31 6.74 26.32
C ASP A 313 8.29 5.99 25.46
N ILE A 314 8.44 6.01 24.13
CA ILE A 314 7.52 5.38 23.17
C ILE A 314 8.25 4.28 22.40
N THR A 315 7.69 3.08 22.39
CA THR A 315 8.11 1.96 21.52
C THR A 315 6.98 1.65 20.55
N ASN A 316 7.24 1.68 19.24
CA ASN A 316 6.27 1.27 18.21
C ASN A 316 6.80 0.03 17.49
N CYS A 317 6.11 -1.09 17.58
CA CYS A 317 6.37 -2.28 16.78
C CYS A 317 5.31 -2.41 15.69
N ALA A 318 5.73 -2.75 14.47
CA ALA A 318 4.80 -3.00 13.36
C ALA A 318 5.36 -4.08 12.43
N MET A 319 4.46 -4.87 11.85
CA MET A 319 4.81 -5.80 10.78
C MET A 319 5.30 -5.04 9.54
N GLU A 320 6.35 -5.54 8.87
CA GLU A 320 6.92 -4.88 7.69
C GLU A 320 5.96 -4.89 6.48
N SER A 321 5.20 -5.96 6.32
CA SER A 321 4.29 -6.15 5.18
C SER A 321 2.83 -6.13 5.60
N ALA A 322 2.02 -5.31 4.92
CA ALA A 322 0.56 -5.42 4.91
C ALA A 322 0.07 -5.84 3.51
N ILE A 323 -1.08 -6.51 3.46
CA ILE A 323 -1.75 -6.94 2.23
C ILE A 323 -2.65 -5.82 1.73
N PHE A 324 -2.50 -5.42 0.47
CA PHE A 324 -3.38 -4.47 -0.19
C PHE A 324 -4.73 -5.13 -0.52
N VAL A 325 -5.84 -4.43 -0.24
CA VAL A 325 -7.19 -4.90 -0.60
C VAL A 325 -7.84 -3.96 -1.62
N SER A 326 -8.05 -2.69 -1.27
CA SER A 326 -8.60 -1.69 -2.22
C SER A 326 -8.37 -0.26 -1.74
N GLY A 327 -8.00 0.65 -2.66
CA GLY A 327 -7.76 2.05 -2.33
C GLY A 327 -6.72 2.24 -1.22
N SER A 328 -7.16 2.63 -0.02
CA SER A 328 -6.35 2.75 1.20
C SER A 328 -6.62 1.65 2.25
N LEU A 329 -7.31 0.58 1.86
CA LEU A 329 -7.61 -0.57 2.73
C LEU A 329 -6.47 -1.59 2.65
N GLN A 330 -5.95 -1.95 3.83
CA GLN A 330 -4.90 -2.95 4.00
C GLN A 330 -5.18 -3.85 5.19
N THR A 331 -4.82 -5.13 5.09
CA THR A 331 -5.06 -6.18 6.09
C THR A 331 -3.78 -6.98 6.35
N GLY A 332 -3.82 -8.01 7.21
CA GLY A 332 -2.66 -8.88 7.45
C GLY A 332 -1.51 -8.16 8.14
N GLN A 333 -1.83 -7.25 9.06
CA GLN A 333 -0.86 -6.49 9.83
C GLN A 333 -1.27 -6.42 11.30
N ILE A 334 -0.27 -6.59 12.17
CA ILE A 334 -0.37 -6.37 13.61
C ILE A 334 0.59 -5.24 13.97
N GLY A 335 0.08 -4.26 14.71
CA GLY A 335 0.82 -3.14 15.24
C GLY A 335 0.71 -3.10 16.76
N ILE A 336 1.79 -2.73 17.42
CA ILE A 336 1.89 -2.60 18.87
C ILE A 336 2.54 -1.25 19.18
N ARG A 337 1.98 -0.49 20.12
CA ARG A 337 2.59 0.76 20.62
C ARG A 337 2.55 0.76 22.14
N HIS A 338 3.70 0.98 22.76
CA HIS A 338 3.84 1.22 24.19
C HIS A 338 4.26 2.67 24.41
N GLN A 339 3.70 3.29 25.43
CA GLN A 339 4.01 4.63 25.87
C GLN A 339 4.12 4.62 27.39
N PHE A 340 5.35 4.69 27.90
CA PHE A 340 5.62 4.80 29.33
C PHE A 340 5.82 6.28 29.67
N MET A 341 5.00 6.78 30.60
CA MET A 341 5.05 8.14 31.11
C MET A 341 5.46 8.11 32.58
N ARG A 342 6.35 9.01 32.98
CA ARG A 342 6.73 9.24 34.38
C ARG A 342 6.88 10.72 34.66
N SER A 343 6.44 11.14 35.84
CA SER A 343 6.70 12.47 36.36
C SER A 343 8.17 12.64 36.76
N THR A 344 8.71 13.83 36.55
CA THR A 344 9.98 14.27 37.16
C THR A 344 9.73 15.38 38.18
N GLU A 345 8.78 16.29 37.88
CA GLU A 345 8.44 17.45 38.72
C GLU A 345 6.92 17.67 38.92
N MET A 346 6.07 16.98 38.15
CA MET A 346 4.61 17.13 38.27
C MET A 346 4.05 16.39 39.48
N GLY A 347 3.21 17.08 40.27
CA GLY A 347 2.36 16.44 41.26
C GLY A 347 1.30 15.52 40.66
N SER A 348 0.83 14.55 41.46
CA SER A 348 -0.04 13.45 41.03
C SER A 348 -1.30 13.87 40.28
N LEU A 349 -2.02 14.93 40.73
CA LEU A 349 -3.22 15.41 40.04
C LEU A 349 -2.95 15.90 38.61
N ARG A 350 -1.87 16.68 38.41
CA ARG A 350 -1.47 17.17 37.08
C ARG A 350 -1.01 16.01 36.19
N PHE A 351 -0.29 15.03 36.76
CA PHE A 351 0.15 13.84 36.05
C PHE A 351 -1.04 12.94 35.65
N ALA A 352 -2.01 12.73 36.54
CA ALA A 352 -3.22 11.96 36.26
C ALA A 352 -4.07 12.60 35.14
N GLN A 353 -4.17 13.94 35.11
CA GLN A 353 -4.82 14.66 34.01
C GLN A 353 -4.08 14.46 32.67
N LEU A 354 -2.74 14.55 32.67
CA LEU A 354 -1.91 14.29 31.49
C LEU A 354 -2.09 12.86 30.95
N ALA A 355 -2.00 11.85 31.83
CA ALA A 355 -2.19 10.46 31.47
C ALA A 355 -3.60 10.19 30.93
N SER A 356 -4.63 10.74 31.58
CA SER A 356 -6.03 10.62 31.15
C SER A 356 -6.29 11.28 29.80
N ALA A 357 -5.68 12.44 29.53
CA ALA A 357 -5.77 13.11 28.24
C ALA A 357 -5.08 12.30 27.13
N SER A 358 -3.90 11.72 27.39
CA SER A 358 -3.23 10.80 26.47
C SER A 358 -4.12 9.62 26.09
N PHE A 359 -4.73 8.96 27.08
CA PHE A 359 -5.60 7.80 26.87
C PHE A 359 -6.87 8.16 26.05
N LYS A 360 -7.48 9.32 26.34
CA LYS A 360 -8.70 9.79 25.65
C LYS A 360 -8.46 10.17 24.19
N ASN A 361 -7.25 10.57 23.83
CA ASN A 361 -6.92 11.06 22.48
C ASN A 361 -6.61 9.95 21.46
N GLU A 362 -6.60 8.68 21.88
CA GLU A 362 -6.39 7.54 20.98
C GLU A 362 -7.62 7.27 20.10
N ALA A 363 -7.41 7.15 18.79
CA ALA A 363 -8.49 6.98 17.82
C ALA A 363 -8.78 5.50 17.50
N PHE A 364 -10.05 5.14 17.47
CA PHE A 364 -10.54 3.78 17.15
C PHE A 364 -11.25 3.70 15.79
N GLY A 365 -11.00 4.65 14.89
CA GLY A 365 -11.75 4.81 13.64
C GLY A 365 -13.08 5.54 13.83
N GLY A 366 -13.88 5.64 12.77
CA GLY A 366 -15.10 6.47 12.76
C GLY A 366 -16.29 5.80 12.08
N TYR A 367 -17.50 6.22 12.48
CA TYR A 367 -18.79 5.73 11.96
C TYR A 367 -19.04 6.06 10.48
N LYS A 368 -18.30 7.02 9.91
CA LYS A 368 -18.40 7.46 8.51
C LYS A 368 -17.51 6.67 7.54
N ASP A 369 -16.79 5.63 8.00
CA ASP A 369 -15.99 4.79 7.11
C ASP A 369 -16.91 3.95 6.20
N SER A 370 -16.69 4.05 4.89
CA SER A 370 -17.46 3.30 3.88
C SER A 370 -17.03 1.84 3.76
N ARG A 371 -15.90 1.45 4.38
CA ARG A 371 -15.30 0.11 4.27
C ARG A 371 -15.50 -0.73 5.52
N LEU A 372 -15.58 -0.08 6.69
CA LEU A 372 -15.75 -0.72 8.00
C LEU A 372 -16.95 -0.14 8.75
N THR A 373 -17.45 -0.87 9.74
CA THR A 373 -18.43 -0.33 10.70
C THR A 373 -17.82 0.76 11.58
N GLY A 374 -18.69 1.47 12.30
CA GLY A 374 -18.26 2.21 13.50
C GLY A 374 -17.65 1.26 14.54
N PRO A 375 -16.78 1.75 15.43
CA PRO A 375 -16.20 0.96 16.50
C PRO A 375 -17.28 0.56 17.52
N ASN A 376 -17.34 -0.73 17.83
CA ASN A 376 -18.07 -1.25 18.99
C ASN A 376 -17.03 -1.54 20.08
N CYS A 377 -17.10 -0.80 21.19
CA CYS A 377 -16.08 -0.79 22.22
C CYS A 377 -16.61 -1.30 23.56
N THR A 378 -15.87 -2.19 24.21
CA THR A 378 -16.07 -2.60 25.61
C THR A 378 -14.94 -2.04 26.46
N GLU A 379 -15.28 -1.42 27.59
CA GLU A 379 -14.32 -0.92 28.57
C GLU A 379 -14.46 -1.69 29.89
N GLN A 380 -13.33 -2.13 30.45
CA GLN A 380 -13.27 -2.81 31.75
C GLN A 380 -11.99 -2.44 32.51
N PHE A 381 -12.05 -2.48 33.84
CA PHE A 381 -10.85 -2.58 34.67
C PHE A 381 -10.48 -4.07 34.79
N VAL A 382 -9.27 -4.41 34.38
CA VAL A 382 -8.74 -5.78 34.36
C VAL A 382 -7.48 -5.84 35.21
N LYS A 383 -7.24 -6.97 35.84
CA LYS A 383 -5.99 -7.25 36.55
C LYS A 383 -5.49 -8.62 36.12
N ASN A 384 -4.31 -8.66 35.49
CA ASN A 384 -3.59 -9.91 35.31
C ASN A 384 -2.77 -10.23 36.58
N GLN A 385 -1.87 -11.21 36.53
CA GLN A 385 -1.15 -11.65 37.73
C GLN A 385 -0.34 -10.55 38.44
N SER A 386 0.11 -9.50 37.73
CA SER A 386 1.02 -8.48 38.28
C SER A 386 0.56 -7.02 38.10
N LEU A 387 -0.34 -6.71 37.16
CA LEU A 387 -0.64 -5.34 36.76
C LEU A 387 -2.17 -5.07 36.68
N PRO A 388 -2.73 -4.17 37.51
CA PRO A 388 -4.07 -3.63 37.30
C PRO A 388 -4.06 -2.55 36.20
N MET A 389 -5.04 -2.63 35.30
CA MET A 389 -5.15 -1.79 34.11
C MET A 389 -6.60 -1.43 33.82
N ARG A 390 -6.83 -0.25 33.24
CA ARG A 390 -8.03 0.06 32.47
C ARG A 390 -7.80 -0.42 31.04
N ALA A 391 -8.71 -1.23 30.50
CA ALA A 391 -8.64 -1.75 29.13
C ALA A 391 -9.88 -1.37 28.33
N VAL A 392 -9.68 -0.93 27.09
CA VAL A 392 -10.72 -0.64 26.09
C VAL A 392 -10.44 -1.51 24.87
N LEU A 393 -11.36 -2.42 24.55
CA LEU A 393 -11.30 -3.23 23.35
C LEU A 393 -12.37 -2.77 22.37
N CYS A 394 -11.96 -2.25 21.22
CA CYS A 394 -12.84 -1.84 20.13
C CYS A 394 -12.71 -2.81 18.94
N VAL A 395 -13.85 -3.20 18.38
CA VAL A 395 -13.94 -4.08 17.19
C VAL A 395 -14.72 -3.37 16.09
N ARG A 396 -14.25 -3.50 14.84
CA ARG A 396 -14.90 -2.99 13.63
C ARG A 396 -14.99 -4.10 12.58
N ALA A 397 -16.18 -4.35 12.06
CA ALA A 397 -16.38 -5.34 10.99
C ALA A 397 -16.11 -4.72 9.61
N TYR A 398 -15.59 -5.51 8.67
CA TYR A 398 -15.46 -5.11 7.28
C TYR A 398 -16.83 -5.25 6.58
N ARG A 399 -17.27 -4.20 5.88
CA ARG A 399 -18.61 -4.17 5.24
C ARG A 399 -18.71 -5.06 4.01
N LYS A 400 -17.59 -5.31 3.33
CA LYS A 400 -17.51 -6.16 2.13
C LYS A 400 -17.04 -7.58 2.39
N PHE A 401 -16.28 -7.80 3.47
CA PHE A 401 -15.61 -9.07 3.73
C PHE A 401 -16.13 -9.64 5.05
N GLU A 402 -17.13 -10.51 4.93
CA GLU A 402 -17.70 -11.20 6.09
C GLU A 402 -16.64 -11.99 6.86
N GLY A 403 -16.75 -12.01 8.18
CA GLY A 403 -15.80 -12.69 9.05
C GLY A 403 -14.47 -11.96 9.27
N LEU A 404 -14.19 -10.85 8.58
CA LEU A 404 -13.01 -10.00 8.83
C LEU A 404 -13.34 -8.79 9.71
N TYR A 405 -12.41 -8.51 10.63
CA TYR A 405 -12.52 -7.45 11.62
C TYR A 405 -11.18 -6.75 11.85
N ASP A 406 -11.24 -5.47 12.21
CA ASP A 406 -10.15 -4.75 12.89
C ASP A 406 -10.40 -4.79 14.39
N PHE A 407 -9.39 -5.21 15.15
CA PHE A 407 -9.36 -5.18 16.61
C PHE A 407 -8.36 -4.13 17.07
N SER A 408 -8.80 -3.23 17.95
CA SER A 408 -7.96 -2.22 18.60
C SER A 408 -8.12 -2.33 20.11
N LEU A 409 -7.10 -2.84 20.79
CA LEU A 409 -7.01 -2.92 22.24
C LEU A 409 -6.13 -1.76 22.74
N LEU A 410 -6.63 -0.98 23.69
CA LEU A 410 -5.88 0.04 24.41
C LEU A 410 -5.93 -0.24 25.91
N THR A 411 -4.78 -0.15 26.57
CA THR A 411 -4.64 -0.31 28.02
C THR A 411 -3.93 0.88 28.65
N SER A 412 -4.19 1.09 29.94
CA SER A 412 -3.51 2.07 30.79
C SER A 412 -3.35 1.49 32.19
N SER A 413 -2.13 1.48 32.73
CA SER A 413 -1.88 1.00 34.10
C SER A 413 -2.51 1.92 35.14
N THR A 414 -3.02 1.34 36.23
CA THR A 414 -3.75 2.07 37.29
C THR A 414 -3.15 1.80 38.67
N ASP A 415 -1.85 1.52 38.70
CA ASP A 415 -1.09 1.05 39.85
C ASP A 415 -0.24 2.15 40.52
N GLU A 416 0.06 3.24 39.83
CA GLU A 416 0.95 4.31 40.30
C GLU A 416 0.38 5.71 40.07
N GLY A 417 0.66 6.64 41.00
CA GLY A 417 0.18 8.03 40.94
C GLY A 417 1.07 8.99 40.15
N LEU A 418 2.30 8.60 39.82
CA LEU A 418 3.32 9.41 39.14
C LEU A 418 3.96 8.71 37.94
N MET A 419 3.49 7.51 37.62
CA MET A 419 3.92 6.70 36.47
C MET A 419 2.70 6.07 35.82
N ASN A 420 2.73 5.90 34.50
CA ASN A 420 1.63 5.28 33.77
C ASN A 420 2.17 4.61 32.49
N LEU A 421 1.86 3.32 32.32
CA LEU A 421 2.09 2.62 31.07
C LEU A 421 0.80 2.59 30.27
N GLN A 422 0.82 3.13 29.05
CA GLN A 422 -0.24 2.95 28.06
C GLN A 422 0.25 2.00 26.97
N SER A 423 -0.54 0.98 26.64
CA SER A 423 -0.19 0.02 25.59
C SER A 423 -1.35 -0.19 24.64
N ARG A 424 -1.07 -0.16 23.35
CA ARG A 424 -2.03 -0.34 22.27
C ARG A 424 -1.60 -1.50 21.39
N MET A 425 -2.56 -2.34 21.01
CA MET A 425 -2.40 -3.37 19.98
C MET A 425 -3.50 -3.19 18.94
N ASP A 426 -3.14 -3.14 17.67
CA ASP A 426 -4.07 -3.16 16.53
C ASP A 426 -3.82 -4.42 15.70
N ALA A 427 -4.84 -5.22 15.46
CA ALA A 427 -4.81 -6.37 14.55
C ALA A 427 -5.83 -6.16 13.43
N ARG A 428 -5.36 -6.06 12.17
CA ARG A 428 -6.20 -5.62 11.05
C ARG A 428 -6.54 -6.72 10.06
N GLY A 429 -7.82 -6.85 9.75
CA GLY A 429 -8.36 -7.88 8.86
C GLY A 429 -8.11 -9.29 9.40
N VAL A 430 -8.46 -9.52 10.66
CA VAL A 430 -8.40 -10.84 11.32
C VAL A 430 -9.79 -11.42 11.53
N SER A 431 -9.90 -12.74 11.73
CA SER A 431 -11.15 -13.34 12.18
C SER A 431 -11.48 -12.92 13.62
N TYR A 432 -12.76 -12.95 14.01
CA TYR A 432 -13.17 -12.57 15.37
C TYR A 432 -12.43 -13.40 16.45
N GLU A 433 -12.32 -14.71 16.23
CA GLU A 433 -11.57 -15.63 17.10
C GLU A 433 -10.10 -15.22 17.22
N ASN A 434 -9.42 -14.96 16.12
CA ASN A 434 -8.00 -14.60 16.12
C ASN A 434 -7.74 -13.21 16.69
N GLY A 435 -8.65 -12.25 16.49
CA GLY A 435 -8.62 -10.95 17.16
C GLY A 435 -8.72 -11.07 18.67
N MET A 436 -9.64 -11.91 19.17
CA MET A 436 -9.76 -12.21 20.60
C MET A 436 -8.54 -12.97 21.15
N ARG A 437 -8.02 -13.98 20.43
CA ARG A 437 -6.79 -14.71 20.80
C ARG A 437 -5.59 -13.75 20.94
N THR A 438 -5.38 -12.89 19.96
CA THR A 438 -4.26 -11.93 19.95
C THR A 438 -4.41 -10.88 21.05
N SER A 439 -5.62 -10.33 21.23
CA SER A 439 -5.91 -9.36 22.30
C SER A 439 -5.69 -9.96 23.70
N ARG A 440 -6.09 -11.23 23.92
CA ARG A 440 -5.85 -11.94 25.17
C ARG A 440 -4.36 -12.14 25.43
N ALA A 441 -3.63 -12.71 24.47
CA ALA A 441 -2.19 -12.94 24.59
C ALA A 441 -1.41 -11.63 24.88
N PHE A 442 -1.83 -10.51 24.30
CA PHE A 442 -1.27 -9.19 24.59
C PHE A 442 -1.56 -8.70 26.02
N LEU A 443 -2.79 -8.88 26.52
CA LEU A 443 -3.16 -8.51 27.90
C LEU A 443 -2.45 -9.35 28.97
N GLU A 444 -2.27 -10.64 28.70
CA GLU A 444 -1.61 -11.60 29.59
C GLU A 444 -0.09 -11.36 29.66
N ALA A 445 0.52 -10.88 28.57
CA ALA A 445 1.96 -10.63 28.49
C ALA A 445 2.41 -9.25 29.03
N LEU A 446 1.50 -8.29 29.23
CA LEU A 446 1.81 -7.06 29.96
C LEU A 446 2.06 -7.38 31.44
N ALA A 447 3.14 -6.89 32.04
CA ALA A 447 3.42 -7.17 33.45
C ALA A 447 4.11 -6.01 34.18
N ARG A 448 4.01 -6.03 35.52
CA ARG A 448 4.90 -5.23 36.37
C ARG A 448 6.18 -6.04 36.62
N GLY A 449 7.32 -5.47 36.25
CA GLY A 449 8.63 -6.09 36.32
C GLY A 449 9.12 -6.22 37.75
N GLY A 450 8.76 -7.32 38.40
CA GLY A 450 9.25 -7.68 39.73
C GLY A 450 8.49 -7.03 40.88
N ALA A 451 7.56 -7.78 41.46
CA ALA A 451 7.61 -8.01 42.90
C ALA A 451 8.10 -9.44 43.10
N LYS A 452 9.22 -9.60 43.81
CA LYS A 452 9.55 -10.83 44.52
C LYS A 452 9.04 -10.68 45.94
#